data_AF-A0A370VX15-F1
#
_entry.id   AF-A0A370VX15-F1
#
_cell.length_a   1.000
_cell.length_b   1.000
_cell.length_c   1.000
_cell.angle_alpha   90.00
_cell.angle_beta   90.00
_cell.angle_gamma   90.00
#
_symmetry.space_group_name_H-M   'P 1'
#
loop_
_entity.id
_entity.type
_entity.pdbx_description
1 polymer ?
#
loop_
_entity_poly.entity_id
_entity_poly.type
_entity_poly.pdbx_seq_one_letter_code
_entity_poly.pdbx_strand_id
1 'polypeptide(L)'
;MGPTAVRVTAIASLTPLEELDADPFLVDSRSQHAMCAHWAAQHGYVVARELLVRRLRTDHTVLWEGVRPGLDLFVAPSRRVLESALSSVEEFTAECARRGVRVETVGGAEPSYDAQMKARVHRRLSMPTAGYDGR
;
A
#
# COMPACT_ATOMS: atom_id res chain seq x y z
N MET A 1 -23.97 -3.27 -19.82
CA MET A 1 -22.79 -3.34 -18.93
C MET A 1 -22.61 -1.98 -18.30
N GLY A 2 -22.82 -1.84 -16.99
CA GLY A 2 -22.48 -0.59 -16.29
C GLY A 2 -20.98 -0.32 -16.36
N PRO A 3 -20.52 0.92 -16.11
CA PRO A 3 -19.10 1.23 -16.08
C PRO A 3 -18.41 0.29 -15.07
N THR A 4 -17.47 -0.52 -15.55
CA THR A 4 -16.65 -1.36 -14.67
C THR A 4 -15.80 -0.44 -13.81
N ALA A 5 -16.01 -0.48 -12.49
CA ALA A 5 -15.22 0.29 -11.55
C ALA A 5 -13.72 0.04 -11.77
N VAL A 6 -12.94 1.12 -11.73
CA VAL A 6 -11.48 1.06 -11.83
C VAL A 6 -10.96 0.23 -10.65
N ARG A 7 -10.02 -0.68 -10.93
CA ARG A 7 -9.38 -1.50 -9.90
C ARG A 7 -8.07 -0.86 -9.46
N VAL A 8 -7.79 -0.91 -8.17
CA VAL A 8 -6.56 -0.42 -7.58
C VAL A 8 -5.78 -1.56 -6.94
N THR A 9 -4.45 -1.52 -7.08
CA THR A 9 -3.52 -2.29 -6.26
C THR A 9 -2.94 -1.36 -5.19
N ALA A 10 -3.27 -1.60 -3.93
CA ALA A 10 -2.81 -0.78 -2.81
C ALA A 10 -1.44 -1.26 -2.32
N ILE A 11 -0.44 -0.37 -2.31
CA ILE A 11 0.93 -0.66 -1.86
C ILE A 11 1.14 -0.09 -0.46
N ALA A 12 1.50 -0.96 0.47
CA ALA A 12 1.99 -0.61 1.80
C ALA A 12 3.46 -1.04 1.96
N SER A 13 4.20 -0.31 2.79
CA SER A 13 5.57 -0.65 3.15
C SER A 13 5.61 -1.66 4.29
N LEU A 14 6.44 -2.69 4.14
CA LEU A 14 6.79 -3.61 5.22
C LEU A 14 7.96 -3.04 6.03
N THR A 15 7.64 -2.37 7.13
CA THR A 15 8.62 -1.74 8.03
C THR A 15 8.74 -2.54 9.33
N PRO A 16 9.96 -2.76 9.87
CA PRO A 16 10.17 -3.52 11.09
C PRO A 16 9.48 -2.88 12.32
N LEU A 17 9.08 -3.71 13.29
CA LEU A 17 8.38 -3.24 14.50
C LEU A 17 9.26 -2.31 15.36
N GLU A 18 10.57 -2.45 15.27
CA GLU A 18 11.56 -1.63 15.97
C GLU A 18 11.45 -0.14 15.61
N GLU A 19 10.91 0.18 14.43
CA GLU A 19 10.71 1.56 13.96
C GLU A 19 9.42 2.20 14.50
N LEU A 20 8.62 1.48 15.28
CA LEU A 20 7.28 1.94 15.71
C LEU A 20 7.32 3.25 16.51
N ASP A 21 8.42 3.51 17.23
CA ASP A 21 8.53 4.75 17.98
C ASP A 21 8.90 5.95 17.13
N ALA A 22 9.73 5.74 16.11
CA ALA A 22 10.21 6.78 15.21
C ALA A 22 9.22 7.08 14.09
N ASP A 23 8.69 6.03 13.44
CA ASP A 23 7.76 6.15 12.32
C ASP A 23 6.61 5.13 12.41
N PRO A 24 5.64 5.38 13.30
CA PRO A 24 4.57 4.42 13.56
C PRO A 24 3.67 4.16 12.34
N PHE A 25 3.54 5.14 11.44
CA PHE A 25 2.72 4.98 10.24
C PHE A 25 3.34 4.00 9.24
N LEU A 26 4.67 4.06 9.03
CA LEU A 26 5.35 3.12 8.15
C LEU A 26 5.31 1.68 8.66
N VAL A 27 5.18 1.48 9.98
CA VAL A 27 5.00 0.17 10.62
C VAL A 27 3.56 -0.35 10.55
N ASP A 28 2.57 0.54 10.60
CA ASP A 28 1.16 0.16 10.58
C ASP A 28 0.61 -0.08 9.16
N SER A 29 0.97 -1.22 8.57
CA SER A 29 0.51 -1.62 7.23
C SER A 29 -1.02 -1.63 7.08
N ARG A 30 -1.75 -1.96 8.16
CA ARG A 30 -3.21 -1.95 8.18
C ARG A 30 -3.77 -0.54 8.01
N SER A 31 -3.19 0.46 8.67
CA SER A 31 -3.58 1.85 8.49
C SER A 31 -3.23 2.37 7.09
N GLN A 32 -2.09 1.93 6.52
CA GLN A 32 -1.73 2.25 5.13
C GLN A 32 -2.75 1.70 4.13
N HIS A 33 -3.12 0.42 4.22
CA HIS A 33 -4.15 -0.16 3.35
C HIS A 33 -5.52 0.48 3.56
N ALA A 34 -5.90 0.78 4.81
CA ALA A 34 -7.16 1.46 5.11
C ALA A 34 -7.23 2.86 4.47
N MET A 35 -6.14 3.62 4.44
CA MET A 35 -6.08 4.92 3.74
C MET A 35 -6.29 4.74 2.22
N CYS A 36 -5.62 3.77 1.61
CA CYS A 36 -5.82 3.46 0.19
C CYS A 36 -7.26 3.01 -0.12
N ALA A 37 -7.85 2.16 0.73
CA ALA A 37 -9.21 1.68 0.57
C ALA A 37 -10.24 2.81 0.71
N HIS A 38 -10.06 3.72 1.68
CA HIS A 38 -10.91 4.89 1.84
C HIS A 38 -10.83 5.80 0.60
N TRP A 39 -9.62 6.10 0.13
CA TRP A 39 -9.41 6.88 -1.09
C TRP A 39 -10.05 6.23 -2.31
N ALA A 40 -9.88 4.91 -2.49
CA ALA A 40 -10.49 4.18 -3.60
C ALA A 40 -12.02 4.28 -3.57
N ALA A 41 -12.63 4.10 -2.39
CA ALA A 41 -14.07 4.22 -2.22
C ALA A 41 -14.58 5.63 -2.55
N GLN A 42 -13.86 6.69 -2.14
CA GLN A 42 -14.21 8.08 -2.48
C GLN A 42 -14.20 8.36 -3.99
N HIS A 43 -13.38 7.62 -4.76
CA HIS A 43 -13.28 7.75 -6.22
C HIS A 43 -14.20 6.77 -6.97
N GLY A 44 -15.00 5.95 -6.26
CA GLY A 44 -15.80 4.89 -6.88
C GLY A 44 -14.96 3.74 -7.45
N TYR A 45 -13.73 3.58 -6.96
CA TYR A 45 -12.81 2.51 -7.35
C TYR A 45 -12.91 1.33 -6.38
N VAL A 46 -12.38 0.18 -6.79
CA VAL A 46 -12.35 -1.04 -5.97
C VAL A 46 -10.92 -1.49 -5.72
N VAL A 47 -10.60 -1.84 -4.48
CA VAL A 47 -9.31 -2.48 -4.16
C VAL A 47 -9.36 -3.91 -4.67
N ALA A 48 -8.53 -4.22 -5.65
CA ALA A 48 -8.42 -5.55 -6.23
C ALA A 48 -7.32 -6.39 -5.57
N ARG A 49 -6.32 -5.73 -4.99
CA ARG A 49 -5.18 -6.37 -4.33
C ARG A 49 -4.51 -5.42 -3.35
N GLU A 50 -4.01 -5.99 -2.26
CA GLU A 50 -3.14 -5.33 -1.31
C GLU A 50 -1.74 -5.95 -1.39
N LEU A 51 -0.71 -5.10 -1.47
CA LEU A 51 0.70 -5.48 -1.46
C LEU A 51 1.33 -4.94 -0.19
N LEU A 52 2.11 -5.80 0.48
CA LEU A 52 2.93 -5.46 1.64
C LEU A 52 4.37 -5.86 1.32
N VAL A 53 5.21 -4.88 1.01
CA VAL A 53 6.52 -5.14 0.41
C VAL A 53 7.59 -4.22 0.97
N ARG A 54 8.86 -4.67 0.90
CA ARG A 54 10.03 -3.88 1.32
C ARG A 54 11.08 -3.94 0.23
N ARG A 55 11.56 -2.77 -0.20
CA ARG A 55 12.63 -2.62 -1.20
C ARG A 55 12.40 -3.48 -2.46
N LEU A 56 11.14 -3.67 -2.86
CA LEU A 56 10.78 -4.52 -3.99
C LEU A 56 11.28 -3.91 -5.30
N ARG A 57 11.87 -4.75 -6.15
CA ARG A 57 12.29 -4.36 -7.49
C ARG A 57 11.11 -4.13 -8.41
N THR A 58 11.25 -3.17 -9.31
CA THR A 58 10.22 -2.73 -10.25
C THR A 58 9.92 -3.77 -11.33
N ASP A 59 10.87 -4.65 -11.62
CA ASP A 59 10.73 -5.77 -12.56
C ASP A 59 10.14 -7.05 -11.93
N HIS A 60 9.90 -7.05 -10.61
CA HIS A 60 9.44 -8.25 -9.90
C HIS A 60 8.00 -8.61 -10.28
N THR A 61 7.77 -9.87 -10.63
CA THR A 61 6.48 -10.38 -11.15
C THR A 61 5.30 -10.13 -10.21
N VAL A 62 5.51 -10.29 -8.89
CA VAL A 62 4.49 -10.03 -7.85
C VAL A 62 3.87 -8.64 -7.97
N LEU A 63 4.60 -7.63 -8.43
CA LEU A 63 4.09 -6.26 -8.57
C LEU A 63 3.02 -6.17 -9.66
N TRP A 64 3.16 -6.98 -10.71
CA TRP A 64 2.38 -6.88 -11.96
C TRP A 64 1.30 -7.95 -12.09
N GLU A 65 1.34 -8.98 -11.27
CA GLU A 65 0.37 -10.06 -11.28
C GLU A 65 -1.05 -9.52 -11.10
N GLY A 66 -1.91 -9.80 -12.09
CA GLY A 66 -3.31 -9.40 -12.12
C GLY A 66 -3.58 -7.94 -12.49
N VAL A 67 -2.54 -7.13 -12.75
CA VAL A 67 -2.68 -5.72 -13.18
C VAL A 67 -3.05 -5.66 -14.65
N ARG A 68 -4.08 -4.90 -14.99
CA ARG A 68 -4.54 -4.69 -16.36
C ARG A 68 -4.12 -3.30 -16.87
N PRO A 69 -3.11 -3.22 -17.75
CA PRO A 69 -2.73 -1.99 -18.46
C PRO A 69 -3.92 -1.20 -19.01
N GLY A 70 -3.89 0.12 -18.85
CA GLY A 70 -4.93 1.03 -19.34
C GLY A 70 -6.23 1.03 -18.53
N LEU A 71 -6.41 0.11 -17.58
CA LEU A 71 -7.63 -0.02 -16.77
C LEU A 71 -7.37 0.14 -15.27
N ASP A 72 -6.28 -0.44 -14.79
CA ASP A 72 -5.97 -0.51 -13.37
C ASP A 72 -4.91 0.54 -12.98
N LEU A 73 -4.77 0.79 -11.67
CA LEU A 73 -3.74 1.69 -11.14
C LEU A 73 -3.13 1.15 -9.85
N PHE A 74 -1.94 1.64 -9.53
CA PHE A 74 -1.35 1.51 -8.20
C PHE A 74 -1.68 2.72 -7.35
N VAL A 75 -1.94 2.49 -6.07
CA VAL A 75 -2.11 3.56 -5.09
C VAL A 75 -1.25 3.27 -3.86
N ALA A 76 -0.63 4.30 -3.30
CA ALA A 76 0.01 4.25 -2.00
C ALA A 76 -0.46 5.43 -1.13
N PRO A 77 -0.35 5.37 0.20
CA PRO A 77 -0.75 6.49 1.05
C PRO A 77 0.00 7.78 0.72
N SER A 78 1.31 7.68 0.50
CA SER A 78 2.20 8.81 0.26
C SER A 78 3.47 8.37 -0.49
N ARG A 79 4.23 9.35 -1.00
CA ARG A 79 5.52 9.07 -1.67
C ARG A 79 6.51 8.35 -0.73
N ARG A 80 6.57 8.74 0.54
CA ARG A 80 7.48 8.11 1.52
C ARG A 80 7.17 6.63 1.76
N VAL A 81 5.90 6.22 1.66
CA VAL A 81 5.53 4.79 1.68
C VAL A 81 6.09 4.07 0.45
N LEU A 82 6.00 4.66 -0.73
CA LEU A 82 6.61 4.08 -1.95
C LEU A 82 8.12 3.98 -1.84
N GLU A 83 8.79 4.98 -1.26
CA GLU A 83 10.25 4.99 -1.05
C GLU A 83 10.71 3.88 -0.09
N SER A 84 9.90 3.56 0.92
CA SER A 84 10.14 2.42 1.81
C SER A 84 9.83 1.06 1.15
N ALA A 85 8.74 1.00 0.40
CA ALA A 85 8.22 -0.22 -0.22
C ALA A 85 9.03 -0.70 -1.43
N LEU A 86 9.58 0.21 -2.23
CA LEU A 86 10.22 -0.07 -3.52
C LEU A 86 11.73 0.16 -3.48
N SER A 87 12.46 -0.50 -4.40
CA SER A 87 13.90 -0.24 -4.57
C SER A 87 14.16 1.14 -5.16
N SER A 88 13.29 1.60 -6.07
CA SER A 88 13.31 2.93 -6.70
C SER A 88 11.89 3.33 -7.13
N VAL A 89 11.40 4.46 -6.61
CA VAL A 89 10.09 5.02 -7.00
C VAL A 89 10.10 5.57 -8.42
N GLU A 90 11.24 6.08 -8.86
CA GLU A 90 11.40 6.67 -10.20
C GLU A 90 11.37 5.59 -11.27
N GLU A 91 12.12 4.51 -11.10
CA GLU A 91 12.07 3.34 -12.01
C GLU A 91 10.66 2.74 -12.03
N PHE A 92 9.99 2.67 -10.88
CA PHE A 92 8.63 2.14 -10.79
C PHE A 92 7.64 3.00 -11.57
N THR A 93 7.72 4.32 -11.41
CA THR A 93 6.84 5.26 -12.10
C THR A 93 7.10 5.24 -13.61
N ALA A 94 8.36 5.17 -14.04
CA ALA A 94 8.72 5.02 -15.44
C ALA A 94 8.20 3.70 -16.04
N GLU A 95 8.31 2.61 -15.29
CA GLU A 95 7.81 1.30 -15.71
C GLU A 95 6.27 1.25 -15.78
N CYS A 96 5.59 1.90 -14.84
CA CYS A 96 4.14 2.08 -14.88
C CYS A 96 3.72 2.87 -16.12
N ALA A 97 4.38 4.00 -16.41
CA ALA A 97 4.13 4.79 -17.61
C ALA A 97 4.35 3.98 -18.89
N ARG A 98 5.46 3.21 -18.97
CA ARG A 98 5.76 2.33 -20.10
C ARG A 98 4.70 1.26 -20.33
N ARG A 99 4.11 0.73 -19.25
CA ARG A 99 3.04 -0.28 -19.29
C ARG A 99 1.63 0.31 -19.37
N GLY A 100 1.48 1.64 -19.39
CA GLY A 100 0.16 2.29 -19.38
C GLY A 100 -0.63 2.05 -18.09
N VAL A 101 0.05 1.91 -16.94
CA VAL A 101 -0.55 1.79 -15.61
C VAL A 101 -0.38 3.11 -14.87
N ARG A 102 -1.43 3.62 -14.24
CA ARG A 102 -1.36 4.86 -13.46
C ARG A 102 -0.82 4.58 -12.05
N VAL A 103 -0.16 5.57 -11.46
CA VAL A 103 0.28 5.55 -10.06
C VAL A 103 -0.26 6.79 -9.38
N GLU A 104 -0.94 6.61 -8.26
CA GLU A 104 -1.51 7.69 -7.45
C GLU A 104 -0.99 7.62 -6.02
N THR A 105 -0.98 8.78 -5.35
CA THR A 105 -0.83 8.82 -3.89
C THR A 105 -2.08 9.42 -3.27
N VAL A 106 -2.47 8.93 -2.08
CA VAL A 106 -3.66 9.44 -1.39
C VAL A 106 -3.49 10.92 -1.02
N GLY A 107 -2.28 11.34 -0.65
CA GLY A 107 -1.94 12.74 -0.39
C GLY A 107 -2.58 13.34 0.87
N GLY A 108 -3.29 12.52 1.66
CA GLY A 108 -3.93 12.92 2.92
C GLY A 108 -2.97 12.95 4.09
N ALA A 109 -3.35 13.66 5.16
CA ALA A 109 -2.61 13.66 6.41
C ALA A 109 -2.59 12.25 7.02
N GLU A 110 -1.41 11.84 7.46
CA GLU A 110 -1.25 10.54 8.12
C GLU A 110 -1.87 10.57 9.52
N PRO A 111 -2.31 9.42 10.05
CA PRO A 111 -2.83 9.33 11.40
C PRO A 111 -1.79 9.80 12.41
N SER A 112 -2.22 10.60 13.39
CA SER A 112 -1.40 10.86 14.58
C SER A 112 -1.43 9.63 15.49
N TYR A 113 -0.29 9.22 16.01
CA TYR A 113 -0.16 8.03 16.87
C TYR A 113 0.10 8.44 18.31
N ASP A 114 -0.87 8.16 19.17
CA ASP A 114 -0.68 8.20 20.61
C ASP A 114 -0.09 6.87 21.13
N ALA A 115 0.24 6.84 22.43
CA ALA A 115 0.76 5.65 23.09
C ALA A 115 -0.19 4.44 23.00
N GLN A 116 -1.52 4.68 22.98
CA GLN A 116 -2.51 3.62 22.90
C GLN A 116 -2.53 2.98 21.50
N MET A 117 -2.45 3.79 20.45
CA MET A 117 -2.36 3.35 19.06
C MET A 117 -1.06 2.60 18.83
N LYS A 118 0.09 3.13 19.27
CA LYS A 118 1.37 2.41 19.22
C LYS A 118 1.28 1.06 19.94
N ALA A 119 0.73 1.00 21.14
CA ALA A 119 0.55 -0.27 21.85
C ALA A 119 -0.36 -1.26 21.11
N ARG A 120 -1.38 -0.79 20.38
CA ARG A 120 -2.23 -1.65 19.51
C ARG A 120 -1.43 -2.22 18.34
N VAL A 121 -0.63 -1.38 17.66
CA VAL A 121 0.25 -1.81 16.57
C VAL A 121 1.27 -2.83 17.09
N HIS A 122 1.92 -2.52 18.22
CA HIS A 122 2.87 -3.43 18.86
C HIS A 122 2.25 -4.77 19.16
N ARG A 123 1.10 -4.82 19.86
CA ARG A 123 0.42 -6.09 20.17
C ARG A 123 0.08 -6.91 18.93
N ARG A 124 -0.36 -6.24 17.85
CA ARG A 124 -0.72 -6.91 16.60
C ARG A 124 0.49 -7.53 15.89
N LEU A 125 1.65 -6.87 15.93
CA LEU A 125 2.85 -7.30 15.21
C LEU A 125 3.82 -8.14 16.05
N SER A 126 3.76 -8.06 17.37
CA SER A 126 4.64 -8.81 18.31
C SER A 126 4.17 -10.22 18.62
N MET A 127 2.90 -10.55 18.35
CA MET A 127 2.36 -11.88 18.59
C MET A 127 2.44 -12.73 17.30
N PRO A 128 3.01 -13.96 17.34
CA PRO A 128 3.00 -14.89 16.22
C PRO A 128 1.63 -15.56 16.06
N THR A 129 0.54 -14.79 16.13
CA THR A 129 -0.81 -15.28 15.87
C THR A 129 -1.21 -14.97 14.43
N ALA A 130 -1.30 -16.05 13.67
CA ALA A 130 -2.11 -16.25 12.48
C ALA A 130 -1.64 -15.54 11.20
N GLY A 131 -0.73 -16.20 10.49
CA GLY A 131 -1.00 -16.37 9.06
C GLY A 131 -2.39 -17.01 8.92
N TYR A 132 -3.22 -16.46 8.03
CA TYR A 132 -4.57 -16.89 7.64
C TYR A 132 -5.72 -15.98 8.08
N ASP A 133 -5.92 -14.90 7.32
CA ASP A 133 -7.21 -14.26 7.12
C ASP A 133 -7.91 -15.06 6.01
N GLY A 134 -8.53 -16.19 6.35
CA GLY A 134 -9.41 -16.89 5.43
C GLY A 134 -10.64 -16.06 5.12
N ARG A 135 -10.57 -15.20 4.11
CA ARG A 135 -11.73 -14.65 3.42
C ARG A 135 -11.43 -14.38 1.95
#